data_AF-A0A2G9P4A7-F1
#
_entry.id   AF-A0A2G9P4A7-F1
#
_cell.length_a   1.000
_cell.length_b   1.000
_cell.length_c   1.000
_cell.angle_alpha   90.00
_cell.angle_beta   90.00
_cell.angle_gamma   90.00
#
_symmetry.space_group_name_H-M   'P 1'
#
loop_
_entity.id
_entity.type
_entity.pdbx_description
1 polymer ?
#
loop_
_entity_poly.entity_id
_entity_poly.type
_entity_poly.pdbx_seq_one_letter_code
_entity_poly.pdbx_strand_id
1 'polypeptide(L)'
;MDLKLTNKNYVFLALIFLSIILWAYFLNETGLMLKEMLNLGELENVIGKLKSTAFLFFVFTFPISIALNVIHSKIEENKINSFIVGLGGTAIGLIVSMLLFSNLQGYLLVGVFYLIGRALTIELIYTKKLELKKYVSFRLLGTGIHRTGTILAIGLFLIIAITVNSNQEIYEQQIDQQLLEVAGGEQTTEQLTELFVDSMIETQKQTAQQIIELPQFQALENSPDPNAVAFHQAILIQKDYLNSIEYRQKIEEEISKKQNLGDNELQGVLDSVKQQMPVFGIMTDFLWLIMGFAFFSAVLLLSNTIFYVLVLVYGIIIEQIYEMTIKR
;
A
#
# COMPACT_ATOMS: atom_id res chain seq x y z
N MET A 1 7.25 44.26 -0.41
CA MET A 1 6.81 43.41 0.71
C MET A 1 8.08 43.07 1.48
N ASP A 2 8.29 43.70 2.64
CA ASP A 2 9.54 43.55 3.41
C ASP A 2 9.61 42.15 4.04
N LEU A 3 10.61 41.37 3.60
CA LEU A 3 10.97 40.07 4.18
C LEU A 3 11.72 40.31 5.49
N LYS A 4 10.97 40.48 6.58
CA LYS A 4 11.54 40.52 7.94
C LYS A 4 11.11 39.29 8.71
N LEU A 5 12.02 38.32 8.82
CA LEU A 5 11.85 37.19 9.74
C LEU A 5 12.00 37.70 11.18
N THR A 6 11.06 37.32 12.02
CA THR A 6 11.03 37.69 13.44
C THR A 6 11.63 36.57 14.29
N ASN A 7 11.98 36.84 15.55
CA ASN A 7 12.51 35.81 16.47
C ASN A 7 11.58 34.58 16.57
N LYS A 8 10.25 34.79 16.59
CA LYS A 8 9.27 33.69 16.55
C LYS A 8 9.42 32.80 15.30
N ASN A 9 9.74 33.37 14.15
CA ASN A 9 9.88 32.63 12.89
C ASN A 9 11.11 31.71 12.95
N TYR A 10 12.21 32.18 13.53
CA TYR A 10 13.40 31.36 13.74
C TYR A 10 13.15 30.21 14.74
N VAL A 11 12.38 30.46 15.80
CA VAL A 11 12.00 29.41 16.77
C VAL A 11 11.16 28.32 16.08
N PHE A 12 10.12 28.70 15.32
CA PHE A 12 9.32 27.70 14.60
C PHE A 12 10.13 26.95 13.54
N LEU A 13 11.04 27.63 12.83
CA LEU A 13 11.93 26.98 11.87
C LEU A 13 12.79 25.91 12.56
N ALA A 14 13.42 26.26 13.70
CA ALA A 14 14.23 25.34 14.49
C ALA A 14 13.40 24.17 15.05
N LEU A 15 12.19 24.42 15.56
CA LEU A 15 11.31 23.37 16.07
C LEU A 15 10.87 22.40 14.96
N ILE A 16 10.51 22.91 13.78
CA ILE A 16 10.14 22.06 12.64
C ILE A 16 11.35 21.21 12.22
N PHE A 17 12.52 21.83 12.07
CA PHE A 17 13.77 21.16 11.74
C PHE A 17 14.10 20.03 12.74
N LEU A 18 14.10 20.33 14.04
CA LEU A 18 14.40 19.36 15.09
C LEU A 18 13.35 18.24 15.15
N SER A 19 12.07 18.57 14.97
CA SER A 19 11.01 17.56 14.94
C SER A 19 11.20 16.58 13.78
N ILE A 20 11.75 17.03 12.65
CA ILE A 20 12.04 16.18 11.50
C ILE A 20 13.20 15.25 11.76
N ILE A 21 14.30 15.78 12.32
CA ILE A 21 15.41 14.93 12.74
C ILE A 21 14.93 13.87 13.75
N LEU A 22 14.05 14.25 14.68
CA LEU A 22 13.53 13.35 15.70
C LEU A 22 12.74 12.18 15.10
N TRP A 23 11.75 12.44 14.24
CA TRP A 23 11.00 11.32 13.64
C TRP A 23 11.85 10.57 12.61
N ALA A 24 12.77 11.22 11.93
CA ALA A 24 13.69 10.59 10.99
C ALA A 24 14.65 9.62 11.69
N TYR A 25 15.14 9.98 12.89
CA TYR A 25 15.92 9.09 13.75
C TYR A 25 15.14 7.81 14.06
N PHE A 26 13.91 7.93 14.55
CA PHE A 26 13.10 6.75 14.86
C PHE A 26 12.79 5.90 13.63
N LEU A 27 12.55 6.52 12.47
CA LEU A 27 12.38 5.79 11.22
C LEU A 27 13.67 5.05 10.82
N ASN A 28 14.84 5.66 10.97
CA ASN A 28 16.12 5.01 10.71
C ASN A 28 16.38 3.82 11.64
N GLU A 29 16.07 3.96 12.93
CA GLU A 29 16.21 2.90 13.95
C GLU A 29 15.29 1.71 13.70
N THR A 30 14.16 1.89 13.00
CA THR A 30 13.36 0.73 12.56
C THR A 30 14.11 -0.18 11.59
N GLY A 31 15.17 0.32 10.94
CA GLY A 31 15.90 -0.37 9.90
C GLY A 31 15.07 -0.62 8.64
N LEU A 32 13.90 0.02 8.51
CA LEU A 32 12.97 -0.21 7.43
C LEU A 32 13.39 0.64 6.23
N MET A 33 13.82 -0.03 5.17
CA MET A 33 14.14 0.60 3.89
C MET A 33 12.96 0.50 2.92
N LEU A 34 12.80 1.50 2.05
CA LEU A 34 11.69 1.51 1.08
C LEU A 34 11.72 0.28 0.15
N LYS A 35 12.91 -0.22 -0.21
CA LYS A 35 13.05 -1.43 -1.04
C LYS A 35 12.59 -2.70 -0.33
N GLU A 36 12.85 -2.80 0.97
CA GLU A 36 12.43 -3.96 1.78
C GLU A 36 10.92 -3.98 1.94
N MET A 37 10.26 -2.82 2.02
CA MET A 37 8.78 -2.76 2.07
C MET A 37 8.12 -3.37 0.83
N LEU A 38 8.82 -3.42 -0.30
CA LEU A 38 8.30 -3.97 -1.56
C LEU A 38 8.62 -5.45 -1.71
N ASN A 39 9.56 -5.99 -0.93
CA ASN A 39 9.96 -7.39 -1.00
C ASN A 39 8.94 -8.25 -0.24
N LEU A 40 8.08 -8.95 -0.99
CA LEU A 40 7.07 -9.83 -0.42
C LEU A 40 7.68 -11.04 0.28
N GLY A 41 8.89 -11.45 -0.11
CA GLY A 41 9.63 -12.54 0.55
C GLY A 41 10.10 -12.21 1.97
N GLU A 42 10.11 -10.93 2.35
CA GLU A 42 10.49 -10.47 3.70
C GLU A 42 9.30 -9.88 4.46
N LEU A 43 8.07 -10.22 4.07
CA LEU A 43 6.87 -9.61 4.65
C LEU A 43 6.80 -9.78 6.18
N GLU A 44 7.20 -10.94 6.71
CA GLU A 44 7.24 -11.16 8.16
C GLU A 44 8.22 -10.22 8.86
N ASN A 45 9.42 -10.02 8.29
CA ASN A 45 10.43 -9.09 8.78
C ASN A 45 9.91 -7.64 8.73
N VAL A 46 9.27 -7.24 7.63
CA VAL A 46 8.65 -5.93 7.47
C VAL A 46 7.56 -5.70 8.53
N ILE A 47 6.68 -6.69 8.76
CA ILE A 47 5.65 -6.63 9.81
C ILE A 47 6.31 -6.52 11.20
N GLY A 48 7.39 -7.25 11.45
CA GLY A 48 8.19 -7.16 12.67
C GLY A 48 8.73 -5.74 12.90
N LYS A 49 9.33 -5.13 11.87
CA LYS A 49 9.82 -3.74 11.90
C LYS A 49 8.69 -2.74 12.15
N LEU A 50 7.50 -2.94 11.54
CA LEU A 50 6.32 -2.08 11.77
C LEU A 50 5.74 -2.22 13.19
N LYS A 51 5.94 -3.35 13.86
CA LYS A 51 5.54 -3.57 15.26
C LYS A 51 6.59 -3.09 16.26
N SER A 52 7.77 -2.68 15.80
CA SER A 52 8.87 -2.27 16.67
C SER A 52 8.51 -1.02 17.49
N THR A 53 9.10 -0.91 18.68
CA THR A 53 8.98 0.29 19.52
C THR A 53 9.49 1.54 18.81
N ALA A 54 10.54 1.41 17.98
CA ALA A 54 11.06 2.50 17.17
C ALA A 54 10.01 3.01 16.16
N PHE A 55 9.28 2.11 15.50
CA PHE A 55 8.21 2.50 14.58
C PHE A 55 7.04 3.18 15.31
N LEU A 56 6.69 2.71 16.50
CA LEU A 56 5.70 3.39 17.34
C LEU A 56 6.14 4.83 17.68
N PHE A 57 7.40 5.03 18.08
CA PHE A 57 7.92 6.38 18.34
C PHE A 57 7.95 7.26 17.09
N PHE A 58 8.25 6.69 15.91
CA PHE A 58 8.09 7.39 14.64
C PHE A 58 6.63 7.84 14.44
N VAL A 59 5.66 6.94 14.63
CA VAL A 59 4.23 7.25 14.50
C VAL A 59 3.80 8.38 15.46
N PHE A 60 4.32 8.38 16.68
CA PHE A 60 4.03 9.44 17.66
C PHE A 60 4.70 10.78 17.33
N THR A 61 5.90 10.79 16.76
CA THR A 61 6.68 12.03 16.57
C THR A 61 6.48 12.68 15.20
N PHE A 62 6.18 11.89 14.17
CA PHE A 62 5.94 12.38 12.80
C PHE A 62 4.88 13.52 12.72
N PRO A 63 3.71 13.39 13.39
CA PRO A 63 2.67 14.42 13.39
C PRO A 63 3.07 15.78 13.97
N ILE A 64 4.08 15.84 14.84
CA ILE A 64 4.50 17.07 15.54
C ILE A 64 4.93 18.14 14.53
N SER A 65 5.73 17.74 13.54
CA SER A 65 6.16 18.63 12.47
C SER A 65 4.97 19.19 11.68
N ILE A 66 3.87 18.44 11.57
CA ILE A 66 2.64 18.87 10.88
C ILE A 66 1.91 19.91 11.70
N ALA A 67 1.69 19.63 12.97
CA ALA A 67 1.07 20.55 13.91
C ALA A 67 1.83 21.88 13.98
N LEU A 68 3.16 21.86 14.13
CA LEU A 68 4.01 23.06 14.18
C LEU A 68 3.83 23.96 12.96
N ASN A 69 3.85 23.38 11.76
CA ASN A 69 3.71 24.12 10.51
C ASN A 69 2.29 24.73 10.38
N VAL A 70 1.25 23.98 10.74
CA VAL A 70 -0.13 24.48 10.71
C VAL A 70 -0.31 25.64 11.69
N ILE A 71 0.18 25.52 12.92
CA ILE A 71 0.07 26.55 13.94
C ILE A 71 0.87 27.80 13.55
N HIS A 72 2.10 27.64 13.06
CA HIS A 72 2.89 28.77 12.56
C HIS A 72 2.17 29.51 11.43
N SER A 73 1.68 28.77 10.42
CA SER A 73 0.95 29.35 9.29
C SER A 73 -0.37 30.01 9.70
N LYS A 74 -1.01 29.51 10.76
CA LYS A 74 -2.20 30.14 11.35
C LYS A 74 -1.85 31.50 11.98
N ILE A 75 -0.76 31.57 12.73
CA ILE A 75 -0.37 32.76 13.49
C ILE A 75 0.24 33.83 12.57
N GLU A 76 1.05 33.42 11.59
CA GLU A 76 1.77 34.33 10.72
C GLU A 76 0.83 34.97 9.68
N GLU A 77 0.90 36.29 9.52
CA GLU A 77 0.07 37.02 8.55
C GLU A 77 0.67 37.01 7.15
N ASN A 78 2.00 36.99 7.06
CA ASN A 78 2.70 36.97 5.79
C ASN A 78 2.89 35.53 5.30
N LYS A 79 2.16 35.18 4.24
CA LYS A 79 2.24 33.89 3.56
C LYS A 79 3.67 33.49 3.18
N ILE A 80 4.47 34.42 2.65
CA ILE A 80 5.85 34.14 2.22
C ILE A 80 6.71 33.71 3.41
N ASN A 81 6.53 34.33 4.58
CA ASN A 81 7.25 33.93 5.79
C ASN A 81 6.89 32.50 6.22
N SER A 82 5.61 32.10 6.12
CA SER A 82 5.16 30.73 6.40
C SER A 82 5.75 29.72 5.43
N PHE A 83 5.89 30.08 4.15
CA PHE A 83 6.61 29.25 3.18
C PHE A 83 8.08 29.06 3.57
N ILE A 84 8.79 30.15 3.89
CA ILE A 84 10.21 30.09 4.25
C ILE A 84 10.43 29.27 5.52
N VAL A 85 9.62 29.49 6.56
CA VAL A 85 9.75 28.78 7.84
C VAL A 85 9.31 27.32 7.70
N GLY A 86 8.12 27.09 7.13
CA GLY A 86 7.53 25.76 7.01
C GLY A 86 8.30 24.87 6.03
N LEU A 87 8.52 25.33 4.79
CA LEU A 87 9.27 24.55 3.79
C LEU A 87 10.77 24.57 4.06
N GLY A 88 11.34 25.70 4.47
CA GLY A 88 12.78 25.79 4.76
C GLY A 88 13.17 24.88 5.92
N GLY A 89 12.45 24.95 7.04
CA GLY A 89 12.65 24.02 8.17
C GLY A 89 12.44 22.56 7.75
N THR A 90 11.45 22.29 6.89
CA THR A 90 11.20 20.93 6.40
C THR A 90 12.30 20.42 5.48
N ALA A 91 12.71 21.20 4.49
CA ALA A 91 13.72 20.82 3.52
C ALA A 91 15.08 20.65 4.18
N ILE A 92 15.51 21.59 5.03
CA ILE A 92 16.77 21.47 5.77
C ILE A 92 16.74 20.24 6.68
N GLY A 93 15.62 20.00 7.38
CA GLY A 93 15.45 18.83 8.25
C GLY A 93 15.58 17.52 7.48
N LEU A 94 14.91 17.41 6.34
CA LEU A 94 14.99 16.22 5.48
C LEU A 94 16.40 16.00 4.92
N ILE A 95 17.04 17.05 4.39
CA ILE A 95 18.40 16.95 3.82
C ILE A 95 19.39 16.52 4.90
N VAL A 96 19.38 17.17 6.06
CA VAL A 96 20.26 16.80 7.18
C VAL A 96 19.96 15.38 7.65
N SER A 97 18.69 14.98 7.75
CA SER A 97 18.33 13.61 8.14
C SER A 97 18.83 12.57 7.15
N MET A 98 18.74 12.82 5.84
CA MET A 98 19.24 11.90 4.80
C MET A 98 20.78 11.82 4.79
N LEU A 99 21.47 12.88 5.20
CA LEU A 99 22.93 12.88 5.35
C LEU A 99 23.38 12.14 6.62
N LEU A 100 22.61 12.24 7.71
CA LEU A 100 22.93 11.59 8.98
C LEU A 100 22.56 10.10 9.02
N PHE A 101 21.48 9.72 8.33
CA PHE A 101 20.88 8.38 8.44
C PHE A 101 20.90 7.64 7.10
N SER A 102 21.76 6.62 6.99
CA SER A 102 21.96 5.85 5.76
C SER A 102 20.69 5.19 5.25
N ASN A 103 19.83 4.68 6.15
CA ASN A 103 18.61 3.97 5.76
C ASN A 103 17.58 4.89 5.10
N LEU A 104 17.71 6.22 5.28
CA LEU A 104 16.79 7.22 4.75
C LEU A 104 17.14 7.69 3.33
N GLN A 105 18.29 7.30 2.77
CA GLN A 105 18.72 7.74 1.44
C GLN A 105 17.73 7.34 0.33
N GLY A 106 17.08 6.18 0.48
CA GLY A 106 16.04 5.71 -0.44
C GLY A 106 14.72 6.49 -0.39
N TYR A 107 14.54 7.38 0.59
CA TYR A 107 13.29 8.12 0.82
C TYR A 107 13.25 9.50 0.15
N LEU A 108 14.20 9.83 -0.72
CA LEU A 108 14.28 11.14 -1.37
C LEU A 108 12.97 11.54 -2.05
N LEU A 109 12.39 10.65 -2.86
CA LEU A 109 11.15 10.96 -3.57
C LEU A 109 9.95 11.12 -2.61
N VAL A 110 9.90 10.31 -1.54
CA VAL A 110 8.90 10.46 -0.48
C VAL A 110 9.04 11.83 0.21
N GLY A 111 10.27 12.28 0.45
CA GLY A 111 10.58 13.61 0.96
C GLY A 111 10.11 14.75 0.05
N VAL A 112 10.22 14.57 -1.28
CA VAL A 112 9.68 15.54 -2.26
C VAL A 112 8.16 15.64 -2.16
N PHE A 113 7.45 14.50 -2.15
CA PHE A 113 5.99 14.50 -1.95
C PHE A 113 5.58 15.09 -0.60
N TYR A 114 6.38 14.86 0.45
CA TYR A 114 6.15 15.48 1.75
C TYR A 114 6.23 17.01 1.68
N LEU A 115 7.25 17.56 1.01
CA LEU A 115 7.39 19.00 0.79
C LEU A 115 6.24 19.59 -0.04
N ILE A 116 5.80 18.90 -1.09
CA ILE A 116 4.63 19.30 -1.88
C ILE A 116 3.38 19.31 -1.00
N GLY A 117 3.18 18.29 -0.18
CA GLY A 117 2.09 18.22 0.79
C GLY A 117 2.11 19.39 1.78
N ARG A 118 3.30 19.82 2.21
CA ARG A 118 3.47 21.00 3.07
C ARG A 118 3.14 22.30 2.36
N ALA A 119 3.63 22.50 1.14
CA ALA A 119 3.34 23.69 0.35
C ALA A 119 1.83 23.86 0.17
N LEU A 120 1.14 22.79 -0.21
CA LEU A 120 -0.32 22.77 -0.38
C LEU A 120 -1.06 23.01 0.93
N THR A 121 -0.54 22.52 2.06
CA THR A 121 -1.12 22.77 3.38
C THR A 121 -1.04 24.25 3.73
N ILE A 122 0.10 24.90 3.50
CA ILE A 122 0.28 26.35 3.75
C ILE A 122 -0.70 27.14 2.86
N GLU A 123 -0.74 26.86 1.56
CA GLU A 123 -1.70 27.50 0.63
C GLU A 123 -3.13 27.44 1.16
N LEU A 124 -3.56 26.24 1.52
CA LEU A 124 -4.93 25.99 1.95
C LEU A 124 -5.25 26.70 3.27
N ILE A 125 -4.30 26.75 4.21
CA ILE A 125 -4.49 27.49 5.47
C ILE A 125 -4.77 28.96 5.20
N TYR A 126 -4.01 29.60 4.32
CA TYR A 126 -4.23 31.01 3.99
C TYR A 126 -5.57 31.25 3.29
N THR A 127 -6.01 30.33 2.42
CA THR A 127 -7.35 30.41 1.82
C THR A 127 -8.45 30.26 2.89
N LYS A 128 -8.35 29.24 3.76
CA LYS A 128 -9.40 28.92 4.73
C LYS A 128 -9.41 29.80 5.98
N LYS A 129 -8.30 30.44 6.34
CA LYS A 129 -8.21 31.35 7.50
C LYS A 129 -9.22 32.50 7.38
N LEU A 130 -9.55 32.92 6.16
CA LEU A 130 -10.53 33.97 5.88
C LEU A 130 -11.99 33.46 5.95
N GLU A 131 -12.21 32.17 5.71
CA GLU A 131 -13.55 31.57 5.60
C GLU A 131 -14.08 31.05 6.95
N LEU A 132 -13.19 30.61 7.84
CA LEU A 132 -13.55 29.88 9.05
C LEU A 132 -13.82 30.83 10.23
N LYS A 133 -15.08 30.91 10.67
CA LYS A 133 -15.52 31.76 11.80
C LYS A 133 -15.49 31.09 13.19
N LYS A 134 -15.46 29.75 13.27
CA LYS A 134 -15.45 28.97 14.54
C LYS A 134 -14.55 27.74 14.41
N TYR A 135 -13.90 27.33 15.52
CA TYR A 135 -12.98 26.17 15.61
C TYR A 135 -11.88 26.17 14.53
N VAL A 136 -11.28 27.34 14.31
CA VAL A 136 -10.33 27.57 13.23
C VAL A 136 -9.12 26.63 13.36
N SER A 137 -8.54 26.49 14.56
CA SER A 137 -7.39 25.59 14.79
C SER A 137 -7.69 24.15 14.45
N PHE A 138 -8.80 23.61 14.98
CA PHE A 138 -9.19 22.22 14.77
C PHE A 138 -9.41 21.90 13.28
N ARG A 139 -10.11 22.79 12.56
CA ARG A 139 -10.39 22.61 11.14
C ARG A 139 -9.16 22.77 10.25
N LEU A 140 -8.25 23.68 10.60
CA LEU A 140 -6.99 23.87 9.87
C LEU A 140 -6.03 22.71 10.11
N LEU A 141 -5.90 22.23 11.34
CA LEU A 141 -5.10 21.05 11.71
C LEU A 141 -5.59 19.80 10.99
N GLY A 142 -6.91 19.55 11.06
CA GLY A 142 -7.53 18.43 10.35
C GLY A 142 -7.36 18.50 8.83
N THR A 143 -7.53 19.69 8.23
CA THR A 143 -7.34 19.81 6.77
C THR A 143 -5.86 19.63 6.38
N GLY A 144 -4.93 20.13 7.19
CA GLY A 144 -3.50 20.03 6.93
C GLY A 144 -2.99 18.59 6.94
N ILE A 145 -3.41 17.78 7.93
CA ILE A 145 -3.03 16.36 7.98
C ILE A 145 -3.66 15.56 6.85
N HIS A 146 -4.96 15.74 6.56
CA HIS A 146 -5.60 15.03 5.45
C HIS A 146 -4.91 15.36 4.12
N ARG A 147 -4.60 16.64 3.86
CA ARG A 147 -3.95 17.03 2.60
C ARG A 147 -2.54 16.48 2.50
N THR A 148 -1.73 16.60 3.56
CA THR A 148 -0.36 16.05 3.59
C THR A 148 -0.39 14.53 3.41
N GLY A 149 -1.28 13.84 4.11
CA GLY A 149 -1.49 12.40 4.00
C GLY A 149 -1.92 11.94 2.62
N THR A 150 -2.87 12.64 1.98
CA THR A 150 -3.29 12.32 0.61
C THR A 150 -2.14 12.49 -0.39
N ILE A 151 -1.37 13.57 -0.30
CA ILE A 151 -0.24 13.79 -1.21
C ILE A 151 0.86 12.75 -0.99
N LEU A 152 1.15 12.38 0.26
CA LEU A 152 2.06 11.28 0.57
C LEU A 152 1.56 9.94 0.03
N ALA A 153 0.27 9.64 0.19
CA ALA A 153 -0.34 8.40 -0.31
C ALA A 153 -0.26 8.34 -1.85
N ILE A 154 -0.60 9.42 -2.56
CA ILE A 154 -0.46 9.51 -4.02
C ILE A 154 1.02 9.35 -4.42
N GLY A 155 1.93 9.99 -3.69
CA GLY A 155 3.37 9.88 -3.95
C GLY A 155 3.88 8.45 -3.81
N LEU A 156 3.54 7.79 -2.71
CA LEU A 156 3.89 6.39 -2.47
C LEU A 156 3.23 5.46 -3.50
N PHE A 157 1.97 5.68 -3.86
CA PHE A 157 1.32 4.96 -4.95
C PHE A 157 2.14 5.04 -6.23
N LEU A 158 2.52 6.25 -6.67
CA LEU A 158 3.28 6.43 -7.91
C LEU A 158 4.67 5.80 -7.82
N ILE A 159 5.37 5.96 -6.70
CA ILE A 159 6.69 5.34 -6.48
C ILE A 159 6.60 3.82 -6.62
N ILE A 160 5.63 3.22 -5.93
CA ILE A 160 5.45 1.77 -5.87
C ILE A 160 4.98 1.25 -7.22
N ALA A 161 3.95 1.87 -7.81
CA ALA A 161 3.45 1.51 -9.13
C ALA A 161 4.57 1.49 -10.18
N ILE A 162 5.40 2.55 -10.23
CA ILE A 162 6.52 2.61 -11.17
C ILE A 162 7.59 1.56 -10.83
N THR A 163 7.97 1.45 -9.55
CA THR A 163 9.04 0.52 -9.14
C THR A 163 8.67 -0.94 -9.39
N VAL A 164 7.41 -1.31 -9.11
CA VAL A 164 6.90 -2.67 -9.31
C VAL A 164 6.71 -2.94 -10.80
N ASN A 165 6.09 -2.04 -11.54
CA ASN A 165 5.92 -2.19 -12.99
C ASN A 165 7.27 -2.33 -13.72
N SER A 166 8.31 -1.60 -13.29
CA SER A 166 9.66 -1.72 -13.86
C SER A 166 10.39 -3.01 -13.51
N ASN A 167 9.96 -3.75 -12.48
CA ASN A 167 10.60 -4.99 -12.02
C ASN A 167 9.57 -6.11 -11.81
N GLN A 168 8.54 -6.14 -12.66
CA GLN A 168 7.36 -6.96 -12.46
C GLN A 168 7.73 -8.46 -12.38
N GLU A 169 8.57 -8.96 -13.28
CA GLU A 169 9.05 -10.35 -13.27
C GLU A 169 9.67 -10.77 -11.92
N ILE A 170 10.43 -9.88 -11.27
CA ILE A 170 11.08 -10.16 -9.98
C ILE A 170 10.04 -10.32 -8.88
N TYR A 171 9.06 -9.40 -8.82
CA TYR A 171 8.02 -9.44 -7.79
C TYR A 171 7.01 -10.57 -8.01
N GLU A 172 6.75 -10.95 -9.26
CA GLU A 172 5.93 -12.12 -9.59
C GLU A 172 6.60 -13.41 -9.11
N GLN A 173 7.90 -13.58 -9.38
CA GLN A 173 8.66 -14.74 -8.89
C GLN A 173 8.66 -14.82 -7.35
N GLN A 174 8.72 -13.68 -6.66
CA GLN A 174 8.62 -13.64 -5.20
C GLN A 174 7.25 -14.06 -4.68
N ILE A 175 6.16 -13.69 -5.39
CA ILE A 175 4.80 -14.16 -5.04
C ILE A 175 4.70 -15.66 -5.23
N ASP A 176 5.25 -16.17 -6.32
CA ASP A 176 5.23 -17.61 -6.59
C ASP A 176 5.99 -18.38 -5.51
N GLN A 177 7.17 -17.90 -5.13
CA GLN A 177 7.95 -18.48 -4.04
C GLN A 177 7.21 -18.42 -2.71
N GLN A 178 6.57 -17.31 -2.38
CA GLN A 178 5.80 -17.18 -1.14
C GLN A 178 4.54 -18.05 -1.14
N LEU A 179 3.86 -18.19 -2.27
CA LEU A 179 2.75 -19.13 -2.42
C LEU A 179 3.22 -20.57 -2.21
N LEU A 180 4.40 -20.91 -2.74
CA LEU A 180 5.02 -22.22 -2.56
C LEU A 180 5.47 -22.47 -1.12
N GLU A 181 6.01 -21.48 -0.43
CA GLU A 181 6.42 -21.59 0.98
C GLU A 181 5.21 -21.71 1.92
N VAL A 182 4.17 -20.90 1.70
CA VAL A 182 2.88 -21.04 2.40
C VAL A 182 2.24 -22.39 2.08
N ALA A 183 2.45 -22.90 0.87
CA ALA A 183 1.98 -24.21 0.47
C ALA A 183 2.82 -25.38 1.04
N GLY A 184 4.12 -25.19 1.19
CA GLY A 184 5.13 -26.23 1.41
C GLY A 184 5.43 -26.58 2.87
N GLY A 185 4.62 -26.15 3.84
CA GLY A 185 4.77 -26.57 5.23
C GLY A 185 4.69 -28.10 5.39
N GLU A 186 5.48 -28.69 6.31
CA GLU A 186 5.72 -30.15 6.49
C GLU A 186 4.48 -31.05 6.71
N GLN A 187 3.25 -30.51 6.71
CA GLN A 187 1.99 -31.28 6.85
C GLN A 187 0.90 -30.91 5.80
N THR A 188 1.18 -30.06 4.81
CA THR A 188 0.14 -29.45 3.97
C THR A 188 0.18 -29.79 2.49
N THR A 189 1.20 -30.47 1.96
CA THR A 189 1.29 -30.77 0.52
C THR A 189 0.10 -31.59 0.01
N GLU A 190 -0.38 -32.58 0.79
CA GLU A 190 -1.60 -33.32 0.48
C GLU A 190 -2.86 -32.44 0.55
N GLN A 191 -2.97 -31.56 1.56
CA GLN A 191 -4.12 -30.67 1.74
C GLN A 191 -4.21 -29.59 0.66
N LEU A 192 -3.08 -29.12 0.16
CA LEU A 192 -3.04 -28.18 -0.95
C LEU A 192 -3.26 -28.86 -2.28
N THR A 193 -2.67 -30.04 -2.51
CA THR A 193 -3.06 -30.87 -3.64
C THR A 193 -4.58 -31.07 -3.64
N GLU A 194 -5.18 -31.35 -2.48
CA GLU A 194 -6.62 -31.50 -2.35
C GLU A 194 -7.38 -30.19 -2.63
N LEU A 195 -6.99 -29.05 -2.06
CA LEU A 195 -7.59 -27.74 -2.36
C LEU A 195 -7.42 -27.32 -3.83
N PHE A 196 -6.30 -27.67 -4.46
CA PHE A 196 -6.03 -27.42 -5.88
C PHE A 196 -6.87 -28.32 -6.78
N VAL A 197 -6.94 -29.62 -6.46
CA VAL A 197 -7.82 -30.60 -7.11
C VAL A 197 -9.25 -30.10 -7.05
N ASP A 198 -9.72 -29.72 -5.86
CA ASP A 198 -11.09 -29.26 -5.64
C ASP A 198 -11.36 -27.95 -6.40
N SER A 199 -10.43 -26.98 -6.38
CA SER A 199 -10.56 -25.72 -7.13
C SER A 199 -10.56 -25.92 -8.64
N MET A 200 -9.73 -26.83 -9.17
CA MET A 200 -9.64 -27.14 -10.60
C MET A 200 -10.92 -27.84 -11.07
N ILE A 201 -11.40 -28.81 -10.30
CA ILE A 201 -12.67 -29.50 -10.53
C ILE A 201 -13.82 -28.50 -10.52
N GLU A 202 -13.89 -27.63 -9.51
CA GLU A 202 -14.97 -26.63 -9.39
C GLU A 202 -14.96 -25.62 -10.54
N THR A 203 -13.77 -25.18 -10.97
CA THR A 203 -13.64 -24.27 -12.13
C THR A 203 -14.08 -24.95 -13.43
N GLN A 204 -13.71 -26.21 -13.65
CA GLN A 204 -14.17 -26.95 -14.83
C GLN A 204 -15.67 -27.23 -14.79
N LYS A 205 -16.23 -27.51 -13.61
CA LYS A 205 -17.68 -27.63 -13.43
C LYS A 205 -18.41 -26.34 -13.75
N GLN A 206 -17.92 -25.20 -13.25
CA GLN A 206 -18.49 -23.89 -13.57
C GLN A 206 -18.41 -23.59 -15.06
N THR A 207 -17.27 -23.90 -15.70
CA THR A 207 -17.10 -23.70 -17.15
C THR A 207 -18.05 -24.59 -17.96
N ALA A 208 -18.15 -25.88 -17.61
CA ALA A 208 -19.08 -26.81 -18.26
C ALA A 208 -20.54 -26.37 -18.06
N GLN A 209 -20.88 -25.90 -16.86
CA GLN A 209 -22.20 -25.38 -16.54
C GLN A 209 -22.53 -24.14 -17.37
N GLN A 210 -21.59 -23.19 -17.48
CA GLN A 210 -21.75 -22.00 -18.32
C GLN A 210 -21.95 -22.38 -19.79
N ILE A 211 -21.20 -23.35 -20.32
CA ILE A 211 -21.36 -23.84 -21.70
C ILE A 211 -22.76 -24.43 -21.91
N ILE A 212 -23.26 -25.23 -20.96
CA ILE A 212 -24.59 -25.86 -21.04
C ILE A 212 -25.73 -24.82 -20.96
N GLU A 213 -25.50 -23.74 -20.22
CA GLU A 213 -26.46 -22.63 -20.10
C GLU A 213 -26.50 -21.73 -21.33
N LEU A 214 -25.55 -21.86 -22.28
CA LEU A 214 -25.56 -21.06 -23.50
C LEU A 214 -26.75 -21.45 -24.41
N PRO A 215 -27.55 -20.48 -24.90
CA PRO A 215 -28.64 -20.75 -25.83
C PRO A 215 -28.20 -21.47 -27.11
N GLN A 216 -26.96 -21.21 -27.54
CA GLN A 216 -26.34 -21.83 -28.71
C GLN A 216 -26.07 -23.32 -28.50
N PHE A 217 -25.71 -23.71 -27.28
CA PHE A 217 -25.48 -25.10 -26.92
C PHE A 217 -26.80 -25.87 -26.76
N GLN A 218 -27.80 -25.26 -26.11
CA GLN A 218 -29.15 -25.84 -25.98
C GLN A 218 -29.82 -26.08 -27.34
N ALA A 219 -29.55 -25.21 -28.32
CA ALA A 219 -30.04 -25.38 -29.68
C ALA A 219 -29.48 -26.64 -30.39
N LEU A 220 -28.36 -27.21 -29.91
CA LEU A 220 -27.74 -28.41 -30.51
C LEU A 220 -28.53 -29.69 -30.21
N GLU A 221 -29.33 -29.73 -29.13
CA GLU A 221 -30.18 -30.87 -28.79
C GLU A 221 -31.19 -31.20 -29.89
N ASN A 222 -31.73 -30.17 -30.52
CA ASN A 222 -32.75 -30.27 -31.57
C ASN A 222 -32.16 -30.09 -32.97
N SER A 223 -30.84 -30.15 -33.11
CA SER A 223 -30.18 -29.99 -34.40
C SER A 223 -30.44 -31.22 -35.29
N PRO A 224 -30.72 -31.03 -36.60
CA PRO A 224 -30.84 -32.13 -37.55
C PRO A 224 -29.50 -32.79 -37.89
N ASP A 225 -28.36 -32.21 -37.45
CA ASP A 225 -27.03 -32.78 -37.65
C ASP A 225 -26.70 -33.81 -36.54
N PRO A 226 -26.51 -35.09 -36.89
CA PRO A 226 -26.12 -36.13 -35.93
C PRO A 226 -24.83 -35.81 -35.16
N ASN A 227 -23.90 -35.06 -35.76
CA ASN A 227 -22.66 -34.66 -35.09
C ASN A 227 -22.90 -33.58 -34.03
N ALA A 228 -23.88 -32.70 -34.24
CA ALA A 228 -24.27 -31.69 -33.27
C ALA A 228 -24.94 -32.32 -32.04
N VAL A 229 -25.81 -33.31 -32.26
CA VAL A 229 -26.45 -34.08 -31.18
C VAL A 229 -25.41 -34.92 -30.42
N ALA A 230 -24.47 -35.55 -31.13
CA ALA A 230 -23.37 -36.29 -30.52
C ALA A 230 -22.45 -35.39 -29.69
N PHE A 231 -22.15 -34.18 -30.16
CA PHE A 231 -21.37 -33.19 -29.42
C PHE A 231 -22.11 -32.71 -28.15
N HIS A 232 -23.43 -32.45 -28.26
CA HIS A 232 -24.27 -32.10 -27.12
C HIS A 232 -24.24 -33.20 -26.05
N GLN A 233 -24.41 -34.47 -26.46
CA GLN A 233 -24.31 -35.62 -25.54
C GLN A 233 -22.90 -35.78 -24.95
N ALA A 234 -21.84 -35.58 -25.74
CA ALA A 234 -20.47 -35.69 -25.26
C ALA A 234 -20.16 -34.68 -24.15
N ILE A 235 -20.62 -33.43 -24.28
CA ILE A 235 -20.42 -32.39 -23.25
C ILE A 235 -21.24 -32.68 -21.99
N LEU A 236 -22.45 -33.24 -22.10
CA LEU A 236 -23.23 -33.68 -20.94
C LEU A 236 -22.55 -34.85 -20.20
N ILE A 237 -22.05 -35.84 -20.94
CA ILE A 237 -21.27 -36.96 -20.38
C ILE A 237 -19.99 -36.45 -19.73
N GLN A 238 -19.32 -35.46 -20.34
CA GLN A 238 -18.14 -34.81 -19.77
C GLN A 238 -18.48 -34.14 -18.42
N LYS A 239 -19.60 -33.42 -18.31
CA LYS A 239 -20.05 -32.82 -17.06
C LYS A 239 -20.30 -33.87 -15.98
N ASP A 240 -20.92 -34.99 -16.32
CA ASP A 240 -21.16 -36.08 -15.37
C ASP A 240 -19.83 -36.72 -14.93
N TYR A 241 -18.89 -36.86 -15.86
CA TYR A 241 -17.54 -37.34 -15.57
C TYR A 241 -16.75 -36.38 -14.66
N LEU A 242 -16.90 -35.05 -14.80
CA LEU A 242 -16.30 -34.06 -13.88
C LEU A 242 -16.80 -34.18 -12.43
N ASN A 243 -17.95 -34.82 -12.20
CA ASN A 243 -18.47 -35.11 -10.86
C ASN A 243 -18.03 -36.48 -10.32
N SER A 244 -17.31 -37.28 -11.11
CA SER A 244 -16.92 -38.64 -10.75
C SER A 244 -15.69 -38.69 -9.83
N ILE A 245 -15.66 -39.71 -8.97
CA ILE A 245 -14.50 -40.04 -8.14
C ILE A 245 -13.29 -40.40 -9.03
N GLU A 246 -13.52 -41.03 -10.18
CA GLU A 246 -12.48 -41.39 -11.15
C GLU A 246 -11.77 -40.17 -11.73
N TYR A 247 -12.50 -39.09 -12.04
CA TYR A 247 -11.89 -37.86 -12.51
C TYR A 247 -11.07 -37.18 -11.41
N ARG A 248 -11.58 -37.16 -10.17
CA ARG A 248 -10.83 -36.65 -9.01
C ARG A 248 -9.52 -37.41 -8.81
N GLN A 249 -9.57 -38.74 -8.83
CA GLN A 249 -8.39 -39.61 -8.72
C GLN A 249 -7.41 -39.42 -9.87
N LYS A 250 -7.89 -39.20 -11.10
CA LYS A 250 -7.03 -38.93 -12.25
C LYS A 250 -6.27 -37.59 -12.11
N ILE A 251 -6.94 -36.55 -11.62
CA ILE A 251 -6.31 -35.25 -11.37
C ILE A 251 -5.34 -35.36 -10.18
N GLU A 252 -5.72 -36.04 -9.10
CA GLU A 252 -4.85 -36.35 -7.96
C GLU A 252 -3.59 -37.12 -8.41
N GLU A 253 -3.72 -38.13 -9.28
CA GLU A 253 -2.59 -38.88 -9.84
C GLU A 253 -1.71 -38.06 -10.78
N GLU A 254 -2.30 -37.21 -11.63
CA GLU A 254 -1.55 -36.30 -12.50
C GLU A 254 -0.75 -35.27 -11.70
N ILE A 255 -1.30 -34.77 -10.60
CA ILE A 255 -0.62 -33.85 -9.69
C ILE A 255 0.43 -34.59 -8.85
N SER A 256 0.11 -35.77 -8.31
CA SER A 256 1.03 -36.58 -7.50
C SER A 256 2.22 -37.10 -8.31
N LYS A 257 2.03 -37.47 -9.59
CA LYS A 257 3.13 -37.82 -10.50
C LYS A 257 4.03 -36.62 -10.81
N LYS A 258 3.48 -35.40 -10.83
CA LYS A 258 4.24 -34.16 -11.00
C LYS A 258 4.93 -33.68 -9.71
N GLN A 259 4.45 -34.08 -8.53
CA GLN A 259 5.05 -33.71 -7.22
C GLN A 259 6.35 -34.46 -6.88
N ASN A 260 6.66 -35.59 -7.55
CA ASN A 260 7.91 -36.34 -7.32
C ASN A 260 9.13 -35.78 -8.10
N LEU A 261 9.04 -34.58 -8.65
CA LEU A 261 10.07 -33.96 -9.48
C LEU A 261 10.40 -32.58 -8.88
N GLY A 262 11.70 -32.28 -8.69
CA GLY A 262 12.20 -31.21 -7.82
C GLY A 262 11.79 -29.78 -8.18
N ASP A 263 12.25 -28.81 -7.36
CA ASP A 263 11.86 -27.38 -7.32
C ASP A 263 11.61 -26.66 -8.67
N ASN A 264 12.30 -27.08 -9.75
CA ASN A 264 12.12 -26.52 -11.10
C ASN A 264 10.79 -26.89 -11.79
N GLU A 265 10.10 -27.96 -11.37
CA GLU A 265 8.85 -28.42 -12.02
C GLU A 265 7.58 -28.05 -11.23
N LEU A 266 7.69 -27.76 -9.93
CA LEU A 266 6.62 -27.11 -9.15
C LEU A 266 6.28 -25.72 -9.71
N GLN A 267 7.28 -25.05 -10.25
CA GLN A 267 7.13 -23.80 -10.99
C GLN A 267 6.28 -24.01 -12.27
N GLY A 268 6.47 -25.14 -12.96
CA GLY A 268 5.64 -25.53 -14.11
C GLY A 268 4.19 -25.89 -13.76
N VAL A 269 3.94 -26.41 -12.55
CA VAL A 269 2.58 -26.60 -12.01
C VAL A 269 1.94 -25.24 -11.71
N LEU A 270 2.67 -24.32 -11.10
CA LEU A 270 2.21 -22.94 -10.85
C LEU A 270 1.91 -22.17 -12.14
N ASP A 271 2.75 -22.31 -13.16
CA ASP A 271 2.53 -21.72 -14.48
C ASP A 271 1.27 -22.31 -15.15
N SER A 272 1.07 -23.63 -15.02
CA SER A 272 -0.14 -24.31 -15.50
C SER A 272 -1.39 -23.85 -14.74
N VAL A 273 -1.28 -23.57 -13.44
CA VAL A 273 -2.37 -23.05 -12.59
C VAL A 273 -2.69 -21.59 -12.93
N LYS A 274 -1.68 -20.74 -13.12
CA LYS A 274 -1.86 -19.35 -13.58
C LYS A 274 -2.56 -19.30 -14.94
N GLN A 275 -2.24 -20.23 -15.84
CA GLN A 275 -2.93 -20.36 -17.13
C GLN A 275 -4.38 -20.83 -16.99
N GLN A 276 -4.71 -21.63 -15.97
CA GLN A 276 -6.04 -22.18 -15.76
C GLN A 276 -6.94 -21.33 -14.85
N MET A 277 -6.38 -20.43 -14.05
CA MET A 277 -7.09 -19.52 -13.16
C MET A 277 -6.96 -18.07 -13.65
N PRO A 278 -7.96 -17.54 -14.40
CA PRO A 278 -7.89 -16.19 -14.97
C PRO A 278 -7.63 -15.09 -13.93
N VAL A 279 -8.09 -15.31 -12.69
CA VAL A 279 -7.91 -14.37 -11.57
C VAL A 279 -6.44 -14.21 -11.19
N PHE A 280 -5.65 -15.29 -11.22
CA PHE A 280 -4.21 -15.22 -10.93
C PHE A 280 -3.45 -14.50 -12.03
N GLY A 281 -3.78 -14.77 -13.30
CA GLY A 281 -3.21 -14.02 -14.43
C GLY A 281 -3.47 -12.52 -14.32
N ILE A 282 -4.72 -12.11 -14.03
CA ILE A 282 -5.08 -10.70 -13.84
C ILE A 282 -4.36 -10.09 -12.62
N MET A 283 -4.26 -10.81 -11.49
CA MET A 283 -3.53 -10.29 -10.32
C MET A 283 -2.04 -10.07 -10.60
N THR A 284 -1.46 -10.95 -11.41
CA THR A 284 -0.05 -10.92 -11.82
C THR A 284 0.17 -9.72 -12.77
N ASP A 285 -0.67 -9.59 -13.81
CA ASP A 285 -0.62 -8.48 -14.78
C ASP A 285 -0.83 -7.10 -14.15
N PHE A 286 -1.64 -7.01 -13.09
CA PHE A 286 -1.94 -5.77 -12.38
C PHE A 286 -1.26 -5.67 -11.01
N LEU A 287 -0.19 -6.44 -10.77
CA LEU A 287 0.47 -6.48 -9.46
C LEU A 287 0.94 -5.10 -8.98
N TRP A 288 1.50 -4.30 -9.89
CA TRP A 288 1.94 -2.93 -9.61
C TRP A 288 0.79 -2.03 -9.12
N LEU A 289 -0.42 -2.23 -9.67
CA LEU A 289 -1.61 -1.47 -9.30
C LEU A 289 -2.12 -1.93 -7.93
N ILE A 290 -2.16 -3.24 -7.70
CA ILE A 290 -2.62 -3.85 -6.44
C ILE A 290 -1.70 -3.42 -5.29
N MET A 291 -0.37 -3.59 -5.44
CA MET A 291 0.60 -3.18 -4.42
C MET A 291 0.56 -1.67 -4.20
N GLY A 292 0.55 -0.88 -5.27
CA GLY A 292 0.41 0.57 -5.15
C GLY A 292 -0.84 0.97 -4.36
N PHE A 293 -1.99 0.36 -4.67
CA PHE A 293 -3.26 0.66 -4.02
C PHE A 293 -3.29 0.21 -2.55
N ALA A 294 -2.67 -0.93 -2.22
CA ALA A 294 -2.55 -1.40 -0.84
C ALA A 294 -1.78 -0.39 0.03
N PHE A 295 -0.61 0.08 -0.44
CA PHE A 295 0.19 1.08 0.26
C PHE A 295 -0.52 2.45 0.34
N PHE A 296 -1.16 2.87 -0.75
CA PHE A 296 -1.99 4.07 -0.78
C PHE A 296 -3.05 4.03 0.33
N SER A 297 -3.78 2.92 0.41
CA SER A 297 -4.85 2.70 1.38
C SER A 297 -4.30 2.66 2.81
N ALA A 298 -3.17 1.99 3.04
CA ALA A 298 -2.53 1.91 4.36
C ALA A 298 -2.09 3.30 4.85
N VAL A 299 -1.47 4.11 4.00
CA VAL A 299 -1.03 5.48 4.34
C VAL A 299 -2.22 6.39 4.60
N LEU A 300 -3.28 6.29 3.80
CA LEU A 300 -4.52 7.05 4.04
C LEU A 300 -5.17 6.66 5.36
N LEU A 301 -5.24 5.35 5.66
CA LEU A 301 -5.80 4.86 6.91
C LEU A 301 -4.99 5.38 8.09
N LEU A 302 -3.66 5.24 8.07
CA LEU A 302 -2.77 5.74 9.12
C LEU A 302 -2.90 7.25 9.30
N SER A 303 -2.97 8.00 8.20
CA SER A 303 -3.09 9.45 8.21
C SER A 303 -4.44 9.92 8.76
N ASN A 304 -5.53 9.28 8.37
CA ASN A 304 -6.89 9.70 8.72
C ASN A 304 -7.33 9.24 10.10
N THR A 305 -6.68 8.22 10.66
CA THR A 305 -7.01 7.68 11.99
C THR A 305 -6.01 8.17 13.03
N ILE A 306 -4.79 7.64 13.01
CA ILE A 306 -3.78 7.87 14.05
C ILE A 306 -3.19 9.26 13.94
N PHE A 307 -2.65 9.64 12.77
CA PHE A 307 -2.00 10.94 12.64
C PHE A 307 -2.97 12.10 12.77
N TYR A 308 -4.22 11.95 12.32
CA TYR A 308 -5.24 12.98 12.51
C TYR A 308 -5.42 13.34 13.99
N VAL A 309 -5.63 12.33 14.84
CA VAL A 309 -5.81 12.54 16.28
C VAL A 309 -4.55 13.15 16.90
N LEU A 310 -3.37 12.65 16.55
CA LEU A 310 -2.11 13.15 17.09
C LEU A 310 -1.82 14.60 16.65
N VAL A 311 -2.03 14.95 15.38
CA VAL A 311 -1.87 16.34 14.90
C VAL A 311 -2.80 17.29 15.65
N LEU A 312 -4.04 16.88 15.92
CA LEU A 312 -4.98 17.68 16.71
C LEU A 312 -4.49 17.90 18.13
N VAL A 313 -4.09 16.83 18.83
CA VAL A 313 -3.59 16.90 20.21
C VAL A 313 -2.35 17.79 20.29
N TYR A 314 -1.35 17.53 19.45
CA TYR A 314 -0.14 18.35 19.41
C TYR A 314 -0.42 19.80 19.03
N GLY A 315 -1.31 20.03 18.05
CA GLY A 315 -1.68 21.37 17.64
C GLY A 315 -2.32 22.18 18.76
N ILE A 316 -3.21 21.57 19.54
CA ILE A 316 -3.82 22.20 20.73
C ILE A 316 -2.76 22.51 21.78
N ILE A 317 -1.86 21.57 22.08
CA ILE A 317 -0.79 21.77 23.08
C ILE A 317 0.14 22.91 22.64
N ILE A 318 0.60 22.90 21.39
CA ILE A 318 1.49 23.92 20.83
C ILE A 318 0.81 25.30 20.87
N GLU A 319 -0.47 25.37 20.50
CA GLU A 319 -1.25 26.60 20.55
C GLU A 319 -1.37 27.15 21.99
N GLN A 320 -1.69 26.30 22.96
CA GLN A 320 -1.77 26.70 24.37
C GLN A 320 -0.41 27.21 24.91
N ILE A 321 0.67 26.52 24.61
CA ILE A 321 2.03 26.93 25.00
C ILE A 321 2.37 28.30 24.39
N TYR A 322 2.03 28.50 23.11
CA TYR A 322 2.26 29.77 22.41
C TYR A 322 1.47 30.92 23.05
N GLU A 323 0.18 30.73 23.34
CA GLU A 323 -0.65 31.75 23.99
C GLU A 323 -0.15 32.13 25.39
N MET A 324 0.31 31.14 26.17
CA MET A 324 0.88 31.37 27.50
C MET A 324 2.20 32.16 27.45
N THR A 325 2.97 31.98 26.38
CA THR A 325 4.27 32.65 26.20
C THR A 325 4.12 34.11 25.76
N ILE A 326 3.04 34.46 25.06
CA ILE A 326 2.80 35.82 24.56
C ILE A 326 2.00 36.70 25.52
N LYS A 327 1.15 36.09 26.36
CA LYS A 327 0.38 36.83 27.39
C LYS A 327 1.22 37.16 28.65
N ARG A 328 2.50 36.81 28.69
CA ARG A 328 3.48 37.23 29.69
C ARG A 328 4.40 38.29 29.13
#